data_AF-X0UMM7-F1
#
_entry.id   AF-X0UMM7-F1
#
_cell.length_a   1.000
_cell.length_b   1.000
_cell.length_c   1.000
_cell.angle_alpha   90.00
_cell.angle_beta   90.00
_cell.angle_gamma   90.00
#
_symmetry.space_group_name_H-M   'P 1'
#
loop_
_entity.id
_entity.type
_entity.pdbx_description
1 polymer ?
#
loop_
_entity_poly.entity_id
_entity_poly.type
_entity_poly.pdbx_seq_one_letter_code
_entity_poly.pdbx_strand_id
1 'polypeptide(L)'
;MTFRAILPILAITVVAASAKLATAQEADKKPAQSQGKTGHLEVPRDPFIKIPRSAQPTSPGFRFSRNGYVSVQVNVDENGDNIVGDAANEPSIAIDPTDPSKIVIGWRQFDSVDSDFRQSGVAYSHDAGLTWTFPGSLWPGHFGSDPVLAADSSGNFYYTAIGFDDPGVRLFRSFDAGVTWDGPWQILRAFRDKQWVVIDQTGGIGDGNLYMTWSHPLNFTRSTDGGLT
;
A
#
# COMPACT_ATOMS: atom_id res chain seq x y z
N MET A 1 17.43 -51.87 62.51
CA MET A 1 16.24 -51.26 61.87
C MET A 1 16.71 -50.25 60.85
N THR A 2 16.79 -50.66 59.59
CA THR A 2 17.28 -49.87 58.45
C THR A 2 16.07 -49.38 57.66
N PHE A 3 15.72 -48.11 57.78
CA PHE A 3 14.69 -47.48 56.95
C PHE A 3 15.29 -47.05 55.62
N ARG A 4 14.84 -47.69 54.54
CA ARG A 4 15.14 -47.30 53.15
C ARG A 4 14.17 -46.19 52.74
N ALA A 5 14.72 -45.04 52.36
CA ALA A 5 13.98 -43.97 51.70
C ALA A 5 13.64 -44.38 50.27
N ILE A 6 12.35 -44.29 49.90
CA ILE A 6 11.86 -44.47 48.54
C ILE A 6 11.56 -43.06 48.01
N LEU A 7 12.40 -42.56 47.09
CA LEU A 7 12.09 -41.39 46.27
C LEU A 7 10.98 -41.76 45.27
N PRO A 8 9.91 -40.96 45.11
CA PRO A 8 8.99 -41.15 43.99
C PRO A 8 9.62 -40.54 42.73
N ILE A 9 9.74 -41.36 41.68
CA ILE A 9 10.10 -40.91 40.33
C ILE A 9 8.88 -40.18 39.76
N LEU A 10 8.97 -38.86 39.62
CA LEU A 10 7.98 -38.04 38.92
C LEU A 10 8.19 -38.24 37.42
N ALA A 11 7.33 -39.03 36.77
CA ALA A 11 7.32 -39.18 35.33
C ALA A 11 6.76 -37.90 34.69
N ILE A 12 7.64 -37.05 34.16
CA ILE A 12 7.25 -35.90 33.34
C ILE A 12 6.79 -36.43 31.98
N THR A 13 5.47 -36.39 31.75
CA THR A 13 4.89 -36.68 30.44
C THR A 13 5.04 -35.44 29.57
N VAL A 14 6.00 -35.46 28.64
CA VAL A 14 6.12 -34.43 27.59
C VAL A 14 5.05 -34.73 26.55
N VAL A 15 3.95 -33.98 26.58
CA VAL A 15 2.98 -33.98 25.47
C VAL A 15 3.60 -33.14 24.34
N ALA A 16 4.15 -33.80 23.33
CA ALA A 16 4.56 -33.15 22.10
C ALA A 16 3.29 -32.74 21.33
N ALA A 17 2.88 -31.47 21.46
CA ALA A 17 1.88 -30.89 20.58
C ALA A 17 2.50 -30.72 19.19
N SER A 18 2.17 -31.61 18.26
CA SER A 18 2.51 -31.47 16.85
C SER A 18 1.65 -30.35 16.25
N ALA A 19 2.19 -29.14 16.19
CA ALA A 19 1.64 -28.10 15.34
C ALA A 19 1.79 -28.56 13.88
N LYS A 20 0.69 -29.01 13.28
CA LYS A 20 0.60 -29.12 11.82
C LYS A 20 0.71 -27.70 11.28
N LEU A 21 1.88 -27.32 10.77
CA LEU A 21 1.97 -26.19 9.85
C LEU A 21 1.07 -26.51 8.66
N ALA A 22 -0.09 -25.88 8.59
CA ALA A 22 -0.87 -25.85 7.38
C ALA A 22 -0.06 -25.03 6.36
N THR A 23 0.51 -25.71 5.38
CA THR A 23 1.08 -25.06 4.19
C THR A 23 -0.06 -24.38 3.45
N ALA A 24 -0.08 -23.04 3.46
CA ALA A 24 -1.08 -22.21 2.80
C ALA A 24 -0.95 -22.21 1.26
N GLN A 25 -0.73 -23.37 0.65
CA GLN A 25 -0.41 -23.46 -0.76
C GLN A 25 -0.87 -24.79 -1.38
N GLU A 26 -2.17 -25.07 -1.30
CA GLU A 26 -2.84 -25.83 -2.35
C GLU A 26 -3.80 -24.89 -3.07
N ALA A 27 -3.21 -24.05 -3.92
CA ALA A 27 -3.95 -23.37 -4.97
C ALA A 27 -4.36 -24.43 -6.00
N ASP A 28 -5.66 -24.51 -6.28
CA ASP A 28 -6.26 -25.32 -7.33
C ASP A 28 -5.48 -25.14 -8.63
N LYS A 29 -4.81 -26.21 -9.09
CA LYS A 29 -4.04 -26.18 -10.34
C LYS A 29 -5.00 -26.17 -11.52
N LYS A 30 -5.39 -24.97 -11.99
CA LYS A 30 -5.92 -24.81 -13.34
C LYS A 30 -4.87 -25.30 -14.36
N PRO A 31 -5.27 -26.00 -15.42
CA PRO A 31 -4.34 -26.52 -16.42
C PRO A 31 -3.56 -25.37 -17.06
N ALA A 32 -2.24 -25.49 -17.10
CA ALA A 32 -1.34 -24.51 -17.67
C ALA A 32 -1.64 -24.34 -19.17
N GLN A 33 -2.21 -23.21 -19.54
CA GLN A 33 -2.26 -22.80 -20.94
C GLN A 33 -0.85 -22.42 -21.37
N SER A 34 -0.31 -23.10 -22.40
CA SER A 34 0.92 -22.70 -23.06
C SER A 34 0.67 -21.44 -23.89
N GLN A 35 0.61 -20.28 -23.25
CA GLN A 35 0.83 -19.01 -23.95
C GLN A 35 2.32 -18.79 -24.07
N GLY A 36 2.79 -18.34 -25.23
CA GLY A 36 4.18 -17.91 -25.42
C GLY A 36 4.59 -16.92 -24.32
N LYS A 37 5.88 -16.79 -24.05
CA LYS A 37 6.41 -15.86 -23.03
C LYS A 37 6.20 -14.38 -23.42
N THR A 38 4.96 -13.95 -23.57
CA THR A 38 4.54 -12.61 -23.24
C THR A 38 4.41 -12.58 -21.73
N GLY A 39 5.18 -11.74 -21.04
CA GLY A 39 5.00 -11.54 -19.60
C GLY A 39 3.54 -11.20 -19.27
N HIS A 40 3.16 -11.29 -18.00
CA HIS A 40 1.85 -10.77 -17.56
C HIS A 40 1.76 -9.29 -17.95
N LEU A 41 0.98 -8.99 -18.99
CA LEU A 41 0.72 -7.63 -19.41
C LEU A 41 -0.47 -7.12 -18.60
N GLU A 42 -0.23 -6.12 -17.76
CA GLU A 42 -1.28 -5.47 -17.01
C GLU A 42 -2.13 -4.61 -17.95
N VAL A 43 -3.32 -5.10 -18.27
CA VAL A 43 -4.35 -4.36 -19.00
C VAL A 43 -5.68 -4.57 -18.29
N PRO A 44 -6.60 -3.58 -18.31
CA PRO A 44 -7.93 -3.78 -17.74
C PRO A 44 -8.64 -4.92 -18.49
N ARG A 45 -9.03 -5.98 -17.77
CA ARG A 45 -9.86 -7.05 -18.34
C ARG A 45 -11.31 -6.92 -17.92
N ASP A 46 -11.53 -6.43 -16.70
CA ASP A 46 -12.86 -6.19 -16.16
C ASP A 46 -13.25 -4.71 -16.24
N PRO A 47 -14.54 -4.37 -16.43
CA PRO A 47 -14.99 -2.99 -16.41
C PRO A 47 -14.89 -2.39 -15.00
N PHE A 48 -14.80 -1.07 -14.92
CA PHE A 48 -14.96 -0.37 -13.65
C PHE A 48 -16.38 -0.57 -13.10
N ILE A 49 -16.47 -1.13 -11.90
CA ILE A 49 -17.70 -1.21 -11.11
C ILE A 49 -17.44 -0.57 -9.77
N LYS A 50 -18.06 0.58 -9.53
CA LYS A 50 -17.95 1.26 -8.23
C LYS A 50 -18.73 0.49 -7.17
N ILE A 51 -18.03 -0.01 -6.16
CA ILE A 51 -18.65 -0.58 -4.97
C ILE A 51 -18.38 0.37 -3.80
N PRO A 52 -19.41 1.02 -3.21
CA PRO A 52 -19.19 1.88 -2.06
C PRO A 52 -18.57 1.09 -0.91
N ARG A 53 -17.56 1.66 -0.25
CA ARG A 53 -16.88 1.01 0.89
C ARG A 53 -17.87 0.62 2.00
N SER A 54 -18.87 1.47 2.26
CA SER A 54 -19.96 1.20 3.20
C SER A 54 -20.83 -0.03 2.87
N ALA A 55 -20.78 -0.51 1.63
CA ALA A 55 -21.51 -1.68 1.17
C ALA A 55 -20.65 -2.97 1.18
N GLN A 56 -19.34 -2.84 1.42
CA GLN A 56 -18.44 -3.98 1.52
C GLN A 56 -18.59 -4.64 2.91
N PRO A 57 -18.53 -5.98 3.00
CA PRO A 57 -18.59 -6.64 4.30
C PRO A 57 -17.41 -6.25 5.19
N THR A 58 -17.65 -6.06 6.48
CA THR A 58 -16.61 -5.66 7.44
C THR A 58 -16.44 -6.67 8.58
N SER A 59 -15.29 -6.60 9.22
CA SER A 59 -14.96 -7.30 10.47
C SER A 59 -14.12 -6.39 11.36
N PRO A 60 -13.92 -6.69 12.66
CA PRO A 60 -13.04 -5.87 13.50
C PRO A 60 -11.66 -5.66 12.85
N GLY A 61 -11.19 -4.41 12.82
CA GLY A 61 -9.87 -4.06 12.28
C GLY A 61 -8.73 -4.73 13.05
N PHE A 62 -7.66 -5.11 12.34
CA PHE A 62 -6.50 -5.73 12.98
C PHE A 62 -5.68 -4.68 13.75
N ARG A 63 -5.49 -4.93 15.05
CA ARG A 63 -4.59 -4.16 15.91
C ARG A 63 -3.83 -5.10 16.81
N PHE A 64 -2.51 -4.97 16.83
CA PHE A 64 -1.64 -5.83 17.62
C PHE A 64 -0.56 -5.03 18.33
N SER A 65 -0.31 -5.34 19.60
CA SER A 65 0.73 -4.70 20.40
C SER A 65 1.76 -5.70 20.88
N ARG A 66 3.05 -5.37 20.73
CA ARG A 66 4.17 -6.19 21.20
C ARG A 66 5.36 -5.32 21.56
N ASN A 67 5.92 -5.52 22.75
CA ASN A 67 7.13 -4.84 23.23
C ASN A 67 7.07 -3.30 23.12
N GLY A 68 5.90 -2.70 23.37
CA GLY A 68 5.71 -1.24 23.26
C GLY A 68 5.45 -0.73 21.83
N TYR A 69 5.47 -1.59 20.82
CA TYR A 69 5.08 -1.26 19.44
C TYR A 69 3.63 -1.64 19.19
N VAL A 70 2.96 -0.85 18.34
CA VAL A 70 1.59 -1.11 17.87
C VAL A 70 1.62 -1.26 16.35
N SER A 71 0.97 -2.31 15.84
CA SER A 71 0.62 -2.46 14.45
C SER A 71 -0.88 -2.16 14.31
N VAL A 72 -1.21 -1.27 13.39
CA VAL A 72 -2.58 -0.83 13.10
C VAL A 72 -2.85 -1.10 11.63
N GLN A 73 -3.99 -1.69 11.33
CA GLN A 73 -4.45 -1.85 9.96
C GLN A 73 -4.82 -0.49 9.35
N VAL A 74 -4.36 -0.26 8.12
CA VAL A 74 -4.54 1.01 7.40
C VAL A 74 -5.80 0.99 6.54
N ASN A 75 -5.98 -0.08 5.77
CA ASN A 75 -7.08 -0.19 4.84
C ASN A 75 -8.35 -0.63 5.59
N VAL A 76 -9.07 0.35 6.13
CA VAL A 76 -10.24 0.18 7.03
C VAL A 76 -11.41 1.08 6.60
N ASP A 77 -12.62 0.76 7.03
CA ASP A 77 -13.79 1.62 6.82
C ASP A 77 -13.76 2.88 7.72
N GLU A 78 -14.83 3.67 7.65
CA GLU A 78 -15.00 4.90 8.45
C GLU A 78 -15.03 4.66 9.96
N ASN A 79 -15.30 3.43 10.41
CA ASN A 79 -15.32 3.02 11.81
C ASN A 79 -13.99 2.39 12.26
N GLY A 80 -13.03 2.22 11.36
CA GLY A 80 -11.77 1.52 11.62
C GLY A 80 -11.86 0.00 11.49
N ASP A 81 -12.94 -0.52 10.90
CA ASP A 81 -13.14 -1.95 10.68
C ASP A 81 -12.44 -2.43 9.41
N ASN A 82 -11.95 -3.67 9.44
CA ASN A 82 -11.37 -4.34 8.28
C ASN A 82 -12.41 -4.51 7.17
N ILE A 83 -12.00 -4.26 5.93
CA ILE A 83 -12.78 -4.61 4.74
C ILE A 83 -12.52 -6.08 4.38
N VAL A 84 -13.52 -6.94 4.48
CA VAL A 84 -13.38 -8.37 4.26
C VAL A 84 -13.19 -8.66 2.78
N GLY A 85 -12.13 -9.43 2.46
CA GLY A 85 -11.81 -9.79 1.09
C GLY A 85 -11.30 -8.61 0.27
N ASP A 86 -10.74 -7.58 0.90
CA ASP A 86 -10.02 -6.53 0.18
C ASP A 86 -8.69 -7.07 -0.40
N ALA A 87 -8.36 -6.60 -1.61
CA ALA A 87 -7.18 -7.02 -2.37
C ALA A 87 -6.07 -5.95 -2.43
N ALA A 88 -6.13 -4.92 -1.58
CA ALA A 88 -5.16 -3.85 -1.56
C ALA A 88 -3.73 -4.39 -1.46
N ASN A 89 -2.87 -3.90 -2.35
CA ASN A 89 -1.49 -4.33 -2.42
C ASN A 89 -0.61 -3.25 -3.06
N GLU A 90 0.70 -3.52 -3.12
CA GLU A 90 1.74 -2.56 -3.55
C GLU A 90 1.67 -1.21 -2.83
N PRO A 91 1.77 -1.20 -1.49
CA PRO A 91 1.68 0.04 -0.75
C PRO A 91 2.96 0.88 -0.86
N SER A 92 2.79 2.19 -0.73
CA SER A 92 3.84 3.15 -0.40
C SER A 92 3.40 4.06 0.75
N ILE A 93 4.36 4.71 1.40
CA ILE A 93 4.14 5.53 2.60
C ILE A 93 5.00 6.80 2.54
N ALA A 94 4.44 7.92 2.99
CA ALA A 94 5.18 9.14 3.28
C ALA A 94 4.77 9.68 4.66
N ILE A 95 5.72 10.34 5.32
CA ILE A 95 5.55 10.96 6.64
C ILE A 95 5.93 12.43 6.46
N ASP A 96 5.12 13.34 7.02
CA ASP A 96 5.42 14.77 7.04
C ASP A 96 6.68 14.99 7.91
N PRO A 97 7.79 15.52 7.36
CA PRO A 97 9.01 15.75 8.14
C PRO A 97 8.89 16.88 9.16
N THR A 98 7.87 17.74 9.02
CA THR A 98 7.60 18.86 9.93
C THR A 98 6.68 18.45 11.09
N ASP A 99 5.90 17.39 10.92
CA ASP A 99 4.99 16.84 11.92
C ASP A 99 4.75 15.34 11.69
N PRO A 100 5.54 14.44 12.32
CA PRO A 100 5.45 13.00 12.12
C PRO A 100 4.12 12.35 12.55
N SER A 101 3.19 13.11 13.15
CA SER A 101 1.83 12.62 13.38
C SER A 101 1.03 12.52 12.07
N LYS A 102 1.45 13.22 11.02
CA LYS A 102 0.83 13.21 9.70
C LYS A 102 1.50 12.21 8.78
N ILE A 103 0.73 11.22 8.36
CA ILE A 103 1.21 10.10 7.53
C ILE A 103 0.22 9.88 6.40
N VAL A 104 0.72 9.60 5.20
CA VAL A 104 -0.09 9.20 4.05
C VAL A 104 0.40 7.84 3.56
N ILE A 105 -0.53 6.95 3.25
CA ILE A 105 -0.26 5.64 2.64
C ILE A 105 -1.09 5.51 1.36
N GLY A 106 -0.48 4.99 0.31
CA GLY A 106 -1.09 4.74 -0.98
C GLY A 106 -0.97 3.28 -1.36
N TRP A 107 -1.92 2.75 -2.14
CA TRP A 107 -1.95 1.33 -2.57
C TRP A 107 -2.79 1.17 -3.84
N ARG A 108 -2.72 -0.02 -4.46
CA ARG A 108 -3.64 -0.40 -5.54
C ARG A 108 -5.00 -0.72 -4.94
N GLN A 109 -5.97 0.17 -5.10
CA GLN A 109 -7.32 0.01 -4.54
C GLN A 109 -8.19 -0.84 -5.46
N PHE A 110 -8.76 -1.91 -4.91
CA PHE A 110 -9.73 -2.76 -5.59
C PHE A 110 -11.10 -2.59 -4.92
N ASP A 111 -12.15 -2.41 -5.72
CA ASP A 111 -13.52 -2.37 -5.17
C ASP A 111 -14.08 -3.80 -4.94
N SER A 112 -13.49 -4.82 -5.59
CA SER A 112 -13.81 -6.24 -5.43
C SER A 112 -12.60 -7.12 -5.75
N VAL A 113 -12.46 -8.26 -5.06
CA VAL A 113 -11.51 -9.35 -5.41
C VAL A 113 -11.86 -10.10 -6.68
N ASP A 114 -13.11 -10.01 -7.13
CA ASP A 114 -13.57 -10.69 -8.35
C ASP A 114 -13.23 -9.89 -9.63
N SER A 115 -12.59 -8.73 -9.48
CA SER A 115 -12.23 -7.83 -10.58
C SER A 115 -10.75 -7.46 -10.50
N ASP A 116 -10.10 -7.39 -11.65
CA ASP A 116 -8.73 -6.85 -11.74
C ASP A 116 -8.66 -5.31 -11.82
N PHE A 117 -9.81 -4.64 -11.84
CA PHE A 117 -9.89 -3.19 -11.94
C PHE A 117 -9.39 -2.56 -10.65
N ARG A 118 -8.27 -1.85 -10.74
CA ARG A 118 -7.61 -1.21 -9.61
C ARG A 118 -7.32 0.25 -9.87
N GLN A 119 -7.40 1.02 -8.80
CA GLN A 119 -7.38 2.47 -8.79
C GLN A 119 -6.27 2.97 -7.85
N SER A 120 -6.05 4.28 -7.86
CA SER A 120 -5.12 4.94 -6.94
C SER A 120 -5.75 5.13 -5.55
N GLY A 121 -5.53 4.18 -4.64
CA GLY A 121 -6.01 4.25 -3.26
C GLY A 121 -5.10 5.10 -2.38
N VAL A 122 -5.68 5.81 -1.42
CA VAL A 122 -4.95 6.62 -0.44
C VAL A 122 -5.68 6.66 0.91
N ALA A 123 -4.94 6.66 2.01
CA ALA A 123 -5.44 7.05 3.32
C ALA A 123 -4.42 7.95 4.02
N TYR A 124 -4.93 8.75 4.95
CA TYR A 124 -4.10 9.60 5.80
C TYR A 124 -4.39 9.34 7.28
N SER A 125 -3.41 9.68 8.11
CA SER A 125 -3.50 9.71 9.57
C SER A 125 -2.92 11.02 10.06
N HIS A 126 -3.54 11.61 11.09
CA HIS A 126 -3.05 12.81 11.80
C HIS A 126 -2.78 12.52 13.29
N ASP A 127 -2.61 11.24 13.64
CA ASP A 127 -2.35 10.77 14.99
C ASP A 127 -1.25 9.70 15.05
N ALA A 128 -0.24 9.85 14.17
CA ALA A 128 0.92 8.96 14.05
C ALA A 128 0.55 7.51 13.70
N GLY A 129 -0.50 7.32 12.90
CA GLY A 129 -0.94 6.02 12.39
C GLY A 129 -1.83 5.23 13.36
N LEU A 130 -2.40 5.88 14.38
CA LEU A 130 -3.31 5.23 15.33
C LEU A 130 -4.72 5.07 14.77
N THR A 131 -5.16 6.02 13.94
CA THR A 131 -6.39 5.99 13.13
C THR A 131 -6.10 6.41 11.69
N TRP A 132 -6.94 5.94 10.77
CA TRP A 132 -6.78 6.14 9.33
C TRP A 132 -8.09 6.59 8.70
N THR A 133 -8.02 7.57 7.81
CA THR A 133 -9.16 8.07 7.04
C THR A 133 -8.94 7.82 5.56
N PHE A 134 -9.93 7.22 4.90
CA PHE A 134 -9.94 6.96 3.45
C PHE A 134 -10.86 7.96 2.74
N PRO A 135 -10.32 9.02 2.09
CA PRO A 135 -11.14 10.01 1.39
C PRO A 135 -11.71 9.51 0.05
N GLY A 136 -11.29 8.33 -0.42
CA GLY A 136 -11.62 7.78 -1.73
C GLY A 136 -10.39 7.63 -2.62
N SER A 137 -10.55 6.93 -3.74
CA SER A 137 -9.49 6.81 -4.76
C SER A 137 -9.21 8.17 -5.42
N LEU A 138 -7.94 8.51 -5.65
CA LEU A 138 -7.52 9.80 -6.22
C LEU A 138 -7.93 10.00 -7.68
N TRP A 139 -8.14 8.92 -8.42
CA TRP A 139 -8.57 8.95 -9.82
C TRP A 139 -9.64 7.89 -10.08
N PRO A 140 -10.86 8.12 -9.58
CA PRO A 140 -11.89 7.09 -9.56
C PRO A 140 -12.34 6.76 -10.99
N GLY A 141 -12.48 5.48 -11.29
CA GLY A 141 -12.84 4.98 -12.61
C GLY A 141 -11.70 4.92 -13.62
N HIS A 142 -10.47 5.22 -13.20
CA HIS A 142 -9.28 5.08 -14.03
C HIS A 142 -8.40 3.94 -13.57
N PHE A 143 -7.96 3.12 -14.53
CA PHE A 143 -7.17 1.93 -14.24
C PHE A 143 -5.69 2.31 -14.11
N GLY A 144 -5.15 2.10 -12.92
CA GLY A 144 -3.77 2.47 -12.62
C GLY A 144 -3.08 1.54 -11.63
N SER A 145 -1.76 1.66 -11.53
CA SER A 145 -0.92 0.83 -10.65
C SER A 145 0.21 1.65 -10.03
N ASP A 146 1.01 0.99 -9.20
CA ASP A 146 2.32 1.43 -8.72
C ASP A 146 2.26 2.77 -7.98
N PRO A 147 1.50 2.88 -6.90
CA PRO A 147 1.42 4.12 -6.14
C PRO A 147 2.74 4.40 -5.42
N VAL A 148 3.34 5.56 -5.64
CA VAL A 148 4.55 5.99 -4.91
C VAL A 148 4.33 7.37 -4.31
N LEU A 149 4.49 7.43 -2.99
CA LEU A 149 4.38 8.64 -2.17
C LEU A 149 5.75 9.20 -1.78
N ALA A 150 5.83 10.52 -1.70
CA ALA A 150 6.92 11.25 -1.05
C ALA A 150 6.35 12.51 -0.35
N ALA A 151 7.09 13.06 0.61
CA ALA A 151 6.81 14.35 1.22
C ALA A 151 7.95 15.33 0.93
N ASP A 152 7.67 16.62 0.79
CA ASP A 152 8.70 17.64 0.71
C ASP A 152 9.11 18.16 2.09
N SER A 153 10.12 19.05 2.14
CA SER A 153 10.62 19.67 3.39
C SER A 153 9.59 20.56 4.09
N SER A 154 8.50 20.93 3.41
CA SER A 154 7.42 21.79 3.91
C SER A 154 6.20 21.00 4.40
N GLY A 155 6.24 19.66 4.33
CA GLY A 155 5.13 18.81 4.76
C GLY A 155 4.04 18.59 3.69
N ASN A 156 4.30 18.96 2.43
CA ASN A 156 3.38 18.66 1.33
C ASN A 156 3.61 17.24 0.83
N PHE A 157 2.53 16.55 0.46
CA PHE A 157 2.59 15.18 -0.01
C PHE A 157 2.43 15.10 -1.52
N TYR A 158 3.20 14.22 -2.14
CA TYR A 158 3.21 13.95 -3.57
C TYR A 158 2.90 12.48 -3.78
N TYR A 159 1.91 12.18 -4.61
CA TYR A 159 1.51 10.83 -4.96
C TYR A 159 1.67 10.66 -6.46
N THR A 160 2.37 9.61 -6.88
CA THR A 160 2.50 9.24 -8.30
C THR A 160 1.89 7.88 -8.56
N ALA A 161 1.30 7.70 -9.73
CA ALA A 161 0.80 6.41 -10.20
C ALA A 161 0.90 6.29 -11.72
N ILE A 162 0.92 5.05 -12.21
CA ILE A 162 0.85 4.73 -13.63
C ILE A 162 -0.62 4.62 -14.02
N GLY A 163 -1.04 5.29 -15.10
CA GLY A 163 -2.30 5.02 -15.80
C GLY A 163 -2.08 4.07 -16.97
N PHE A 164 -3.02 3.15 -17.21
CA PHE A 164 -2.99 2.26 -18.38
C PHE A 164 -4.09 2.56 -19.40
N ASP A 165 -5.28 2.91 -18.93
CA ASP A 165 -6.41 3.34 -19.76
C ASP A 165 -6.20 4.73 -20.34
N ASP A 166 -5.55 5.61 -19.58
CA ASP A 166 -4.94 6.85 -20.06
C ASP A 166 -3.42 6.81 -19.77
N PRO A 167 -2.62 6.27 -20.73
CA PRO A 167 -1.24 5.87 -20.50
C PRO A 167 -0.34 6.95 -19.90
N GLY A 168 0.56 6.53 -19.02
CA GLY A 168 1.66 7.35 -18.51
C GLY A 168 1.57 7.64 -17.01
N VAL A 169 2.50 8.46 -16.51
CA VAL A 169 2.61 8.76 -15.08
C VAL A 169 1.78 9.99 -14.71
N ARG A 170 0.97 9.83 -13.66
CA ARG A 170 0.22 10.90 -13.01
C ARG A 170 0.90 11.34 -11.73
N LEU A 171 0.77 12.62 -11.42
CA LEU A 171 1.15 13.23 -10.16
C LEU A 171 -0.08 13.88 -9.51
N PHE A 172 -0.20 13.69 -8.21
CA PHE A 172 -1.14 14.38 -7.34
C PHE A 172 -0.37 15.04 -6.21
N ARG A 173 -0.89 16.16 -5.70
CA ARG A 173 -0.26 16.91 -4.60
C ARG A 173 -1.27 17.23 -3.54
N SER A 174 -0.90 17.05 -2.27
CA SER A 174 -1.70 17.47 -1.14
C SER A 174 -0.92 18.47 -0.31
N PHE A 175 -1.59 19.57 0.03
CA PHE A 175 -1.06 20.67 0.84
C PHE A 175 -1.74 20.73 2.22
N ASP A 176 -2.55 19.71 2.55
CA ASP A 176 -3.36 19.62 3.76
C ASP A 176 -3.26 18.23 4.40
N ALA A 177 -2.07 17.62 4.33
CA ALA A 177 -1.74 16.35 4.97
C ALA A 177 -2.60 15.17 4.51
N GLY A 178 -2.85 15.07 3.20
CA GLY A 178 -3.51 13.95 2.54
C GLY A 178 -5.03 14.03 2.49
N VAL A 179 -5.64 15.11 3.00
CA VAL A 179 -7.10 15.29 3.05
C VAL A 179 -7.66 15.58 1.66
N THR A 180 -7.07 16.54 0.95
CA THR A 180 -7.41 16.87 -0.44
C THR A 180 -6.19 16.81 -1.34
N TRP A 181 -6.45 16.59 -2.64
CA TRP A 181 -5.41 16.39 -3.64
C TRP A 181 -5.70 17.19 -4.90
N ASP A 182 -4.70 17.95 -5.34
CA ASP A 182 -4.63 18.61 -6.64
C ASP A 182 -4.06 17.64 -7.69
N GLY A 183 -4.63 17.62 -8.90
CA GLY A 183 -4.29 16.67 -9.98
C GLY A 183 -5.52 15.91 -10.54
N PRO A 184 -5.31 14.89 -11.39
CA PRO A 184 -4.03 14.33 -11.84
C PRO A 184 -3.29 15.23 -12.83
N TRP A 185 -2.01 15.48 -12.57
CA TRP A 185 -1.09 16.10 -13.53
C TRP A 185 -0.40 15.02 -14.37
N GLN A 186 -0.46 15.14 -15.68
CA GLN A 186 0.29 14.25 -16.58
C GLN A 186 1.75 14.68 -16.66
N ILE A 187 2.63 14.00 -15.91
CA ILE A 187 4.07 14.32 -15.89
C ILE A 187 4.88 13.51 -16.90
N LEU A 188 4.34 12.39 -17.39
CA LEU A 188 4.94 11.62 -18.48
C LEU A 188 3.86 10.89 -19.28
N ARG A 189 3.69 11.20 -20.57
CA ARG A 189 2.69 10.54 -21.43
C ARG A 189 3.02 9.10 -21.79
N ALA A 190 4.30 8.76 -21.81
CA ALA A 190 4.72 7.43 -22.19
C ALA A 190 4.56 6.49 -20.99
N PHE A 191 4.00 5.31 -21.22
CA PHE A 191 4.03 4.25 -20.22
C PHE A 191 5.48 3.96 -19.84
N ARG A 192 5.75 3.99 -18.54
CA ARG A 192 7.04 3.62 -17.94
C ARG A 192 6.76 2.87 -16.66
N ASP A 193 7.19 1.61 -16.64
CA ASP A 193 6.97 0.77 -15.49
C ASP A 193 8.04 1.00 -14.41
N LYS A 194 7.54 0.91 -13.18
CA LYS A 194 8.10 1.18 -11.87
C LYS A 194 8.70 2.56 -11.69
N GLN A 195 7.86 3.59 -11.80
CA GLN A 195 8.24 4.93 -11.39
C GLN A 195 8.46 4.97 -9.88
N TRP A 196 9.53 5.63 -9.46
CA TRP A 196 9.79 5.99 -8.07
C TRP A 196 10.11 7.47 -8.01
N VAL A 197 9.73 8.11 -6.90
CA VAL A 197 10.01 9.52 -6.63
C VAL A 197 10.62 9.66 -5.25
N VAL A 198 11.61 10.54 -5.14
CA VAL A 198 12.09 11.10 -3.88
C VAL A 198 12.13 12.62 -4.01
N ILE A 199 11.99 13.32 -2.89
CA ILE A 199 12.07 14.78 -2.85
C ILE A 199 13.24 15.13 -1.95
N ASP A 200 14.08 16.05 -2.41
CA ASP A 200 15.19 16.56 -1.59
C ASP A 200 14.62 17.42 -0.46
N GLN A 201 14.98 17.06 0.78
CA GLN A 201 14.55 17.70 2.02
C GLN A 201 15.74 18.30 2.79
N THR A 202 16.87 18.52 2.12
CA THR A 202 18.13 18.90 2.78
C THR A 202 18.18 20.36 3.21
N GLY A 203 17.24 21.21 2.77
CA GLY A 203 17.32 22.67 2.95
C GLY A 203 18.42 23.34 2.11
N GLY A 204 19.12 22.58 1.25
CA GLY A 204 20.15 23.09 0.35
C GLY A 204 19.58 23.66 -0.95
N ILE A 205 20.44 23.88 -1.94
CA ILE A 205 20.04 24.35 -3.28
C ILE A 205 19.09 23.38 -4.01
N GLY A 206 19.07 22.12 -3.58
CA GLY A 206 18.22 21.09 -4.13
C GLY A 206 16.85 20.94 -3.44
N ASP A 207 16.63 21.62 -2.32
CA ASP A 207 15.44 21.44 -1.49
C ASP A 207 14.15 21.63 -2.29
N GLY A 208 13.21 20.70 -2.12
CA GLY A 208 11.94 20.67 -2.86
C GLY A 208 12.02 20.14 -4.29
N ASN A 209 13.21 19.83 -4.82
CA ASN A 209 13.31 19.19 -6.13
C ASN A 209 12.82 17.74 -6.05
N LEU A 210 12.01 17.34 -7.03
CA LEU A 210 11.56 15.96 -7.19
C LEU A 210 12.56 15.24 -8.10
N TYR A 211 12.96 14.04 -7.71
CA TYR A 211 13.83 13.17 -8.47
C TYR A 211 13.11 11.86 -8.74
N MET A 212 12.94 11.54 -10.02
CA MET A 212 12.21 10.36 -10.43
C MET A 212 13.09 9.41 -11.24
N THR A 213 12.83 8.12 -11.06
CA THR A 213 13.37 7.08 -11.92
C THR A 213 12.24 6.16 -12.37
N TRP A 214 12.44 5.47 -13.48
CA TRP A 214 11.56 4.41 -13.95
C TRP A 214 12.36 3.41 -14.77
N SER A 215 11.82 2.21 -14.92
CA SER A 215 12.50 1.12 -15.61
C SER A 215 12.34 1.20 -17.14
N HIS A 216 13.28 0.53 -17.83
CA HIS A 216 13.28 0.20 -19.26
C HIS A 216 13.04 1.34 -20.28
N PRO A 217 14.11 2.06 -20.70
CA PRO A 217 15.45 2.05 -20.08
C PRO A 217 15.39 2.72 -18.70
N LEU A 218 16.37 2.43 -17.83
CA LEU A 218 16.55 3.20 -16.60
C LEU A 218 16.75 4.66 -16.98
N ASN A 219 15.82 5.50 -16.56
CA ASN A 219 15.92 6.94 -16.73
C ASN A 219 15.94 7.62 -15.37
N PHE A 220 16.39 8.86 -15.40
CA PHE A 220 16.37 9.76 -14.27
C PHE A 220 15.88 11.11 -14.76
N THR A 221 14.90 11.69 -14.07
CA THR A 221 14.44 13.05 -14.31
C THR A 221 14.40 13.83 -13.00
N ARG A 222 14.50 15.14 -13.13
CA ARG A 222 14.41 16.07 -12.01
C ARG A 222 13.41 17.16 -12.37
N SER A 223 12.51 17.45 -11.45
CA SER A 223 11.67 18.64 -11.48
C SER A 223 12.13 19.63 -10.42
N THR A 224 12.08 20.92 -10.74
CA THR A 224 12.43 22.01 -9.82
C THR A 224 11.24 22.95 -9.54
N ASP A 225 10.02 22.54 -9.92
CA ASP A 225 8.80 23.34 -9.83
C ASP A 225 7.62 22.55 -9.24
N GLY A 226 7.93 21.59 -8.36
CA GLY A 226 6.91 20.76 -7.71
C GLY A 226 6.25 19.77 -8.67
N GLY A 227 6.99 19.27 -9.65
CA GLY A 227 6.55 18.21 -10.56
C GLY A 227 5.71 18.69 -11.74
N LEU A 228 5.76 19.98 -12.08
CA LEU A 228 5.03 20.52 -13.23
C LEU A 228 5.82 20.37 -14.54
N THR A 229 7.16 20.44 -14.48
CA THR A 229 8.07 20.17 -15.60
C THR A 229 9.27 19.30 -15.24
#